data_AF-A0A344LCJ7-F1
#
_entry.id   AF-A0A344LCJ7-F1
#
_cell.length_a   1.000
_cell.length_b   1.000
_cell.length_c   1.000
_cell.angle_alpha   90.00
_cell.angle_beta   90.00
_cell.angle_gamma   90.00
#
_symmetry.space_group_name_H-M   'P 1'
#
loop_
_entity.id
_entity.type
_entity.pdbx_description
1 polymer ?
#
loop_
_entity_poly.entity_id
_entity_poly.type
_entity_poly.pdbx_seq_one_letter_code
_entity_poly.pdbx_strand_id
1 'polypeptide(L)'
;MRSSHSAGSVSVRFDEESLVSCAGLVPMLRLAEGIGLGVLIDERVDLGMAVGANTDAKALSVVAGMVAGADSIDDLDVIRHGGMGRLFDRVRAPSTCGSWLRGFTHGHVRQLASAAGEALVRLAGRVPSLLAGVDRLAFVDIDAKIKRTYGHRKQGSGFGYTGVRGLNHLIATLSSPVCAPVILTARLRGGTCDSRRGAASMITEAIGLARRAGATGMIVVRADSAFFTGPIIAAIRAAGASFSVTAQKNVATQAVIDRIGEDDWTEIAYRHPIPDPDTGELITHAQIAETTLTAFVNTTQNPGRQVTARLLVRRTPRNKRNDQGELFRAWNYHAIFTDTGFDLPTADQHHREHAIIEQVFADLNDSALAHFPSGRFPANHAWLILACLTHNLLRAAGCLASVFHAKARTGTLRRHLITIPARIIRTARRITLRLPTNWPWQASYQGLFTATHTRTP
;
A
#
# COMPACT_ATOMS: atom_id res chain seq x y z
N MET A 1 33.48 -15.17 -1.77
CA MET A 1 34.22 -14.61 -2.91
C MET A 1 35.41 -13.81 -2.37
N ARG A 2 36.57 -13.82 -3.03
CA ARG A 2 37.74 -12.96 -2.71
C ARG A 2 38.01 -12.05 -3.93
N SER A 3 38.48 -10.83 -3.71
CA SER A 3 38.93 -9.95 -4.81
C SER A 3 40.02 -10.66 -5.61
N SER A 4 39.90 -10.68 -6.93
CA SER A 4 40.91 -11.27 -7.84
C SER A 4 42.12 -10.36 -8.05
N HIS A 5 42.08 -9.12 -7.56
CA HIS A 5 43.14 -8.13 -7.72
C HIS A 5 43.69 -7.67 -6.37
N SER A 6 44.98 -7.36 -6.34
CA SER A 6 45.61 -6.68 -5.20
C SER A 6 45.06 -5.25 -5.06
N ALA A 7 45.06 -4.72 -3.84
CA ALA A 7 44.52 -3.39 -3.57
C ALA A 7 45.23 -2.28 -4.38
N GLY A 8 46.54 -2.41 -4.63
CA GLY A 8 47.33 -1.42 -5.39
C GLY A 8 47.11 -1.44 -6.90
N SER A 9 46.47 -2.48 -7.44
CA SER A 9 46.20 -2.62 -8.88
C SER A 9 44.78 -2.20 -9.28
N VAL A 10 44.00 -1.62 -8.37
CA VAL A 10 42.64 -1.14 -8.63
C VAL A 10 42.59 0.38 -8.47
N SER A 11 42.04 1.08 -9.45
CA SER A 11 41.76 2.52 -9.37
C SER A 11 40.31 2.80 -9.76
N VAL A 12 39.74 3.86 -9.20
CA VAL A 12 38.33 4.27 -9.41
C VAL A 12 38.31 5.66 -10.03
N ARG A 13 37.53 5.84 -11.09
CA ARG A 13 37.30 7.12 -11.77
C ARG A 13 35.81 7.32 -12.04
N PHE A 14 35.37 8.57 -12.08
CA PHE A 14 33.97 8.98 -12.33
C PHE A 14 33.90 9.84 -13.61
N ASP A 15 34.42 9.31 -14.71
CA ASP A 15 34.62 10.02 -15.99
C ASP A 15 33.84 9.40 -17.17
N GLU A 16 32.99 8.40 -16.93
CA GLU A 16 32.21 7.72 -17.97
C GLU A 16 30.77 8.26 -18.07
N GLU A 17 30.54 9.12 -19.06
CA GLU A 17 29.26 9.81 -19.27
C GLU A 17 28.16 8.93 -19.90
N SER A 18 28.50 7.78 -20.48
CA SER A 18 27.53 6.91 -21.16
C SER A 18 26.89 5.87 -20.26
N LEU A 19 27.31 5.77 -19.00
CA LEU A 19 26.78 4.79 -18.05
C LEU A 19 25.57 5.31 -17.27
N VAL A 20 24.62 4.41 -17.01
CA VAL A 20 23.54 4.58 -16.05
C VAL A 20 23.47 3.36 -15.14
N SER A 21 22.92 3.51 -13.93
CA SER A 21 22.76 2.42 -12.95
C SER A 21 21.31 1.95 -12.78
N CYS A 22 20.35 2.65 -13.41
CA CYS A 22 18.92 2.39 -13.27
C CYS A 22 18.23 2.28 -14.64
N ALA A 23 18.73 1.42 -15.54
CA ALA A 23 18.21 1.28 -16.90
C ALA A 23 16.73 0.84 -16.96
N GLY A 24 16.19 0.25 -15.89
CA GLY A 24 14.78 -0.07 -15.81
C GLY A 24 13.84 1.12 -15.63
N LEU A 25 14.37 2.32 -15.36
CA LEU A 25 13.55 3.53 -15.42
C LEU A 25 12.98 3.78 -16.82
N VAL A 26 13.63 3.28 -17.88
CA VAL A 26 13.15 3.45 -19.26
C VAL A 26 11.77 2.81 -19.47
N PRO A 27 11.58 1.49 -19.28
CA PRO A 27 10.24 0.91 -19.40
C PRO A 27 9.27 1.38 -18.31
N MET A 28 9.74 1.74 -17.12
CA MET A 28 8.87 2.28 -16.06
C MET A 28 8.24 3.62 -16.44
N LEU A 29 9.05 4.56 -16.93
CA LEU A 29 8.54 5.87 -17.34
C LEU A 29 7.74 5.78 -18.64
N ARG A 30 8.04 4.83 -19.52
CA ARG A 30 7.17 4.51 -20.67
C ARG A 30 5.80 3.98 -20.23
N LEU A 31 5.72 3.17 -19.17
CA LEU A 31 4.44 2.76 -18.59
C LEU A 31 3.67 3.96 -18.03
N ALA A 32 4.34 4.85 -17.30
CA ALA A 32 3.75 6.08 -16.76
C ALA A 32 3.26 7.03 -17.88
N GLU A 33 4.01 7.17 -18.96
CA GLU A 33 3.61 7.91 -20.16
C GLU A 33 2.42 7.25 -20.87
N GLY A 34 2.41 5.92 -20.99
CA GLY A 34 1.35 5.16 -21.63
C GLY A 34 -0.02 5.29 -20.96
N ILE A 35 -0.05 5.61 -19.66
CA ILE A 35 -1.28 5.96 -18.93
C ILE A 35 -1.55 7.48 -18.87
N GLY A 36 -0.67 8.30 -19.48
CA GLY A 36 -0.78 9.75 -19.49
C GLY A 36 -0.55 10.41 -18.13
N LEU A 37 0.30 9.83 -17.27
CA LEU A 37 0.50 10.31 -15.89
C LEU A 37 0.95 11.78 -15.83
N GLY A 38 1.91 12.17 -16.68
CA GLY A 38 2.40 13.55 -16.73
C GLY A 38 1.28 14.54 -17.07
N VAL A 39 0.49 14.23 -18.09
CA VAL A 39 -0.66 15.03 -18.53
C VAL A 39 -1.70 15.15 -17.41
N LEU A 40 -2.06 14.04 -16.75
CA LEU A 40 -3.00 14.04 -15.64
C LEU A 40 -2.58 14.94 -14.48
N ILE A 41 -1.28 14.96 -14.18
CA ILE A 41 -0.72 15.78 -13.12
C ILE A 41 -0.76 17.25 -13.51
N ASP A 42 -0.37 17.58 -14.75
CA ASP A 42 -0.37 18.96 -15.24
C ASP A 42 -1.79 19.56 -15.31
N GLU A 43 -2.77 18.76 -15.75
CA GLU A 43 -4.17 19.20 -15.86
C GLU A 43 -4.85 19.41 -14.51
N ARG A 44 -4.48 18.63 -13.48
CA ARG A 44 -5.21 18.60 -12.20
C ARG A 44 -4.53 19.38 -11.08
N VAL A 45 -3.20 19.48 -11.10
CA VAL A 45 -2.42 20.03 -9.99
C VAL A 45 -1.93 21.43 -10.34
N ASP A 46 -2.68 22.43 -9.88
CA ASP A 46 -2.32 23.84 -10.00
C ASP A 46 -2.02 24.43 -8.62
N LEU A 47 -0.78 24.91 -8.45
CA LEU A 47 -0.32 25.53 -7.21
C LEU A 47 -0.55 27.06 -7.21
N GLY A 48 -0.89 27.68 -8.35
CA GLY A 48 -1.13 29.11 -8.48
C GLY A 48 0.09 30.00 -8.19
N MET A 49 1.31 29.45 -8.23
CA MET A 49 2.54 30.17 -7.90
C MET A 49 3.74 29.64 -8.70
N ALA A 50 4.82 30.43 -8.76
CA ALA A 50 5.99 30.13 -9.59
C ALA A 50 6.62 28.74 -9.33
N VAL A 51 6.68 28.30 -8.06
CA VAL A 51 7.19 26.96 -7.73
C VAL A 51 6.30 25.82 -8.24
N GLY A 52 5.09 26.12 -8.73
CA GLY A 52 4.14 25.22 -9.39
C GLY A 52 4.35 25.00 -10.88
N ALA A 53 5.23 25.75 -11.56
CA ALA A 53 5.46 25.54 -12.99
C ALA A 53 6.07 24.15 -13.29
N ASN A 54 5.74 23.52 -14.41
CA ASN A 54 6.24 22.18 -14.77
C ASN A 54 5.98 21.12 -13.68
N THR A 55 4.74 21.06 -13.19
CA THR A 55 4.37 20.17 -12.09
C THR A 55 4.50 18.70 -12.52
N ASP A 56 4.17 18.39 -13.77
CA ASP A 56 4.41 17.09 -14.41
C ASP A 56 5.86 16.59 -14.24
N ALA A 57 6.84 17.39 -14.66
CA ALA A 57 8.26 17.01 -14.66
C ALA A 57 8.80 16.84 -13.25
N LYS A 58 8.33 17.65 -12.29
CA LYS A 58 8.72 17.56 -10.88
C LYS A 58 8.14 16.31 -10.23
N ALA A 59 6.86 16.02 -10.46
CA ALA A 59 6.22 14.82 -9.94
C ALA A 59 6.85 13.55 -10.54
N LEU A 60 7.09 13.51 -11.86
CA LEU A 60 7.75 12.38 -12.51
C LEU A 60 9.21 12.20 -12.05
N SER A 61 9.91 13.29 -11.73
CA SER A 61 11.26 13.20 -11.11
C SER A 61 11.20 12.56 -9.72
N VAL A 62 10.21 12.92 -8.90
CA VAL A 62 10.02 12.29 -7.58
C VAL A 62 9.67 10.81 -7.73
N VAL A 63 8.73 10.46 -8.61
CA VAL A 63 8.33 9.07 -8.88
C VAL A 63 9.51 8.25 -9.41
N ALA A 64 10.27 8.76 -10.38
CA ALA A 64 11.46 8.09 -10.90
C ALA A 64 12.51 7.86 -9.81
N GLY A 65 12.75 8.87 -8.95
CA GLY A 65 13.61 8.73 -7.78
C GLY A 65 13.13 7.62 -6.84
N MET A 66 11.85 7.61 -6.47
CA MET A 66 11.28 6.57 -5.59
C MET A 66 11.36 5.15 -6.20
N VAL A 67 11.16 5.02 -7.51
CA VAL A 67 11.36 3.77 -8.26
C VAL A 67 12.83 3.32 -8.15
N ALA A 68 13.78 4.25 -8.34
CA ALA A 68 15.22 4.01 -8.23
C ALA A 68 15.71 3.81 -6.78
N GLY A 69 14.91 4.20 -5.78
CA GLY A 69 15.17 3.93 -4.36
C GLY A 69 15.34 5.15 -3.47
N ALA A 70 15.05 6.35 -3.95
CA ALA A 70 15.02 7.55 -3.12
C ALA A 70 13.90 7.47 -2.07
N ASP A 71 14.26 7.65 -0.81
CA ASP A 71 13.34 7.77 0.33
C ASP A 71 13.40 9.15 1.01
N SER A 72 14.29 10.03 0.53
CA SER A 72 14.36 11.44 0.86
C SER A 72 14.32 12.36 -0.38
N ILE A 73 14.17 13.67 -0.16
CA ILE A 73 14.22 14.66 -1.26
C ILE A 73 15.63 14.71 -1.85
N ASP A 74 16.67 14.60 -1.03
CA ASP A 74 18.07 14.71 -1.47
C ASP A 74 18.49 13.47 -2.29
N ASP A 75 17.97 12.29 -1.94
CA ASP A 75 18.23 11.05 -2.69
C ASP A 75 17.64 11.05 -4.10
N LEU A 76 16.82 12.04 -4.46
CA LEU A 76 16.38 12.23 -5.84
C LEU A 76 17.53 12.51 -6.81
N ASP A 77 18.75 12.83 -6.34
CA ASP A 77 19.92 12.88 -7.21
C ASP A 77 20.32 11.52 -7.81
N VAL A 78 19.78 10.40 -7.30
CA VAL A 78 19.97 9.05 -7.86
C VAL A 78 19.53 8.92 -9.32
N ILE A 79 18.74 9.87 -9.85
CA ILE A 79 18.32 9.89 -11.27
C ILE A 79 19.07 10.91 -12.13
N ARG A 80 20.17 11.50 -11.62
CA ARG A 80 20.88 12.62 -12.25
C ARG A 80 22.35 12.34 -12.58
N HIS A 81 22.81 11.09 -12.48
CA HIS A 81 24.19 10.70 -12.77
C HIS A 81 24.42 10.25 -14.22
N GLY A 82 25.70 10.29 -14.64
CA GLY A 82 26.18 9.74 -15.91
C GLY A 82 25.29 10.09 -17.10
N GLY A 83 24.83 9.06 -17.81
CA GLY A 83 24.05 9.20 -19.04
C GLY A 83 22.56 9.49 -18.87
N MET A 84 22.06 9.75 -17.65
CA MET A 84 20.61 9.90 -17.40
C MET A 84 19.97 10.99 -18.26
N GLY A 85 20.67 12.12 -18.47
CA GLY A 85 20.19 13.21 -19.34
C GLY A 85 20.13 12.86 -20.83
N ARG A 86 20.68 11.71 -21.25
CA ARG A 86 20.55 11.18 -22.62
C ARG A 86 19.29 10.30 -22.77
N LEU A 87 18.72 9.82 -21.67
CA LEU A 87 17.52 8.94 -21.65
C LEU A 87 16.26 9.70 -21.28
N PHE A 88 16.36 10.69 -20.41
CA PHE A 88 15.23 11.42 -19.86
C PHE A 88 15.48 12.91 -19.99
N ASP A 89 14.48 13.61 -20.53
CA ASP A 89 14.44 15.06 -20.52
C ASP A 89 13.75 15.58 -19.25
N ARG A 90 13.91 16.88 -18.98
CA ARG A 90 13.20 17.61 -17.92
C ARG A 90 13.34 17.05 -16.49
N VAL A 91 14.35 16.20 -16.21
CA VAL A 91 14.69 15.72 -14.85
C VAL A 91 15.02 16.91 -13.94
N ARG A 92 14.36 16.99 -12.79
CA ARG A 92 14.48 18.12 -11.86
C ARG A 92 15.39 17.80 -10.69
N ALA A 93 16.12 18.81 -10.23
CA ALA A 93 17.02 18.69 -9.08
C ALA A 93 16.24 18.49 -7.77
N PRO A 94 16.81 17.82 -6.76
CA PRO A 94 16.26 17.72 -5.40
C PRO A 94 15.72 19.04 -4.85
N SER A 95 16.49 20.12 -5.00
CA SER A 95 16.10 21.46 -4.54
C SER A 95 14.82 21.96 -5.21
N THR A 96 14.65 21.70 -6.51
CA THR A 96 13.48 22.10 -7.30
C THR A 96 12.25 21.29 -6.89
N CYS A 97 12.39 19.96 -6.77
CA CYS A 97 11.33 19.07 -6.28
C CYS A 97 10.93 19.42 -4.84
N GLY A 98 11.90 19.70 -3.98
CA GLY A 98 11.68 20.07 -2.59
C GLY A 98 10.91 21.39 -2.45
N SER A 99 11.24 22.41 -3.24
CA SER A 99 10.51 23.68 -3.26
C SER A 99 9.07 23.51 -3.75
N TRP A 100 8.86 22.67 -4.78
CA TRP A 100 7.51 22.33 -5.26
C TRP A 100 6.68 21.57 -4.23
N LEU A 101 7.22 20.51 -3.62
CA LEU A 101 6.56 19.77 -2.53
C LEU A 101 6.21 20.68 -1.37
N ARG A 102 7.13 21.58 -0.97
CA ARG A 102 6.89 22.56 0.09
C ARG A 102 5.85 23.61 -0.29
N GLY A 103 5.49 23.75 -1.57
CA GLY A 103 4.41 24.62 -2.04
C GLY A 103 3.00 24.04 -1.87
N PHE A 104 2.85 22.76 -1.52
CA PHE A 104 1.54 22.15 -1.40
C PHE A 104 0.70 22.74 -0.26
N THR A 105 -0.60 22.84 -0.49
CA THR A 105 -1.64 23.05 0.52
C THR A 105 -2.49 21.78 0.62
N HIS A 106 -3.48 21.75 1.52
CA HIS A 106 -4.42 20.63 1.57
C HIS A 106 -5.17 20.43 0.24
N GLY A 107 -5.59 21.52 -0.42
CA GLY A 107 -6.26 21.47 -1.72
C GLY A 107 -5.39 20.88 -2.82
N HIS A 108 -4.12 21.29 -2.91
CA HIS A 108 -3.17 20.75 -3.90
C HIS A 108 -2.93 19.25 -3.69
N VAL A 109 -2.91 18.78 -2.43
CA VAL A 109 -2.81 17.33 -2.17
C VAL A 109 -4.06 16.60 -2.65
N ARG A 110 -5.25 17.20 -2.52
CA ARG A 110 -6.49 16.60 -3.01
C ARG A 110 -6.53 16.51 -4.54
N GLN A 111 -6.03 17.52 -5.22
CA GLN A 111 -5.79 17.51 -6.67
C GLN A 111 -4.84 16.38 -7.08
N LEU A 112 -3.69 16.26 -6.40
CA LEU A 112 -2.71 15.21 -6.69
C LEU A 112 -3.27 13.80 -6.42
N ALA A 113 -4.02 13.62 -5.33
CA ALA A 113 -4.71 12.36 -5.04
C ALA A 113 -5.76 12.00 -6.11
N SER A 114 -6.45 13.01 -6.66
CA SER A 114 -7.36 12.82 -7.79
C SER A 114 -6.61 12.34 -9.05
N ALA A 115 -5.47 12.96 -9.39
CA ALA A 115 -4.62 12.52 -10.49
C ALA A 115 -4.08 11.10 -10.28
N ALA A 116 -3.67 10.76 -9.05
CA ALA A 116 -3.20 9.42 -8.70
C ALA A 116 -4.31 8.35 -8.81
N GLY A 117 -5.54 8.68 -8.40
CA GLY A 117 -6.69 7.79 -8.56
C GLY A 117 -7.03 7.55 -10.03
N GLU A 118 -6.99 8.59 -10.87
CA GLU A 118 -7.16 8.42 -12.33
C GLU A 118 -6.04 7.57 -12.94
N ALA A 119 -4.79 7.81 -12.53
CA ALA A 119 -3.66 7.03 -12.99
C ALA A 119 -3.84 5.54 -12.67
N LEU A 120 -4.38 5.19 -11.50
CA LEU A 120 -4.70 3.79 -11.16
C LEU A 120 -5.78 3.20 -12.09
N VAL A 121 -6.84 3.95 -12.40
CA VAL A 121 -7.89 3.49 -13.33
C VAL A 121 -7.30 3.21 -14.72
N ARG A 122 -6.49 4.13 -15.24
CA ARG A 122 -5.82 3.94 -16.54
C ARG A 122 -4.79 2.81 -16.50
N LEU A 123 -4.11 2.63 -15.37
CA LEU A 123 -3.16 1.55 -15.17
C LEU A 123 -3.84 0.17 -15.15
N ALA A 124 -5.02 0.05 -14.52
CA ALA A 124 -5.84 -1.15 -14.57
C ALA A 124 -6.27 -1.51 -16.00
N GLY A 125 -6.65 -0.50 -16.80
CA GLY A 125 -6.95 -0.69 -18.23
C GLY A 125 -5.73 -1.08 -19.06
N ARG A 126 -4.55 -0.52 -18.76
CA ARG A 126 -3.30 -0.85 -19.48
C ARG A 126 -2.72 -2.21 -19.09
N VAL A 127 -2.94 -2.66 -17.85
CA VAL A 127 -2.39 -3.90 -17.30
C VAL A 127 -3.53 -4.71 -16.69
N PRO A 128 -4.32 -5.48 -17.49
CA PRO A 128 -5.49 -6.21 -16.99
C PRO A 128 -5.17 -7.20 -15.86
N SER A 129 -3.95 -7.76 -15.84
CA SER A 129 -3.49 -8.67 -14.78
C SER A 129 -3.21 -7.98 -13.43
N LEU A 130 -3.19 -6.65 -13.37
CA LEU A 130 -2.98 -5.89 -12.13
C LEU A 130 -4.11 -6.11 -11.12
N LEU A 131 -5.35 -6.10 -11.62
CA LEU A 131 -6.57 -6.21 -10.82
C LEU A 131 -7.39 -7.44 -11.23
N ALA A 132 -6.73 -8.54 -11.60
CA ALA A 132 -7.43 -9.76 -11.98
C ALA A 132 -8.41 -10.22 -10.87
N GLY A 133 -9.65 -10.53 -11.24
CA GLY A 133 -10.67 -11.08 -10.34
C GLY A 133 -11.45 -10.08 -9.50
N VAL A 134 -11.09 -8.78 -9.49
CA VAL A 134 -11.85 -7.76 -8.74
C VAL A 134 -13.25 -7.54 -9.29
N ASP A 135 -13.47 -7.89 -10.57
CA ASP A 135 -14.77 -7.88 -11.25
C ASP A 135 -15.77 -8.86 -10.63
N ARG A 136 -15.28 -9.88 -9.91
CA ARG A 136 -16.10 -10.89 -9.20
C ARG A 136 -16.15 -10.62 -7.70
N LEU A 137 -14.99 -10.55 -7.07
CA LEU A 137 -14.82 -10.34 -5.64
C LEU A 137 -13.61 -9.45 -5.38
N ALA A 138 -13.88 -8.29 -4.80
CA ALA A 138 -12.88 -7.30 -4.43
C ALA A 138 -12.83 -7.13 -2.91
N PHE A 139 -11.63 -7.11 -2.37
CA PHE A 139 -11.38 -6.73 -0.99
C PHE A 139 -10.83 -5.31 -0.93
N VAL A 140 -11.49 -4.48 -0.12
CA VAL A 140 -10.99 -3.15 0.24
C VAL A 140 -10.52 -3.20 1.69
N ASP A 141 -9.21 -3.24 1.89
CA ASP A 141 -8.62 -3.23 3.23
C ASP A 141 -8.33 -1.80 3.63
N ILE A 142 -8.73 -1.40 4.84
CA ILE A 142 -8.40 -0.09 5.40
C ILE A 142 -7.69 -0.25 6.74
N ASP A 143 -6.56 0.44 6.88
CA ASP A 143 -5.81 0.45 8.13
C ASP A 143 -4.95 1.71 8.28
N ALA A 144 -4.53 1.98 9.52
CA ALA A 144 -3.79 3.16 9.93
C ALA A 144 -2.46 2.78 10.59
N LYS A 145 -1.38 3.43 10.17
CA LYS A 145 -0.06 3.24 10.78
C LYS A 145 0.58 4.54 11.18
N ILE A 146 1.27 4.52 12.33
CA ILE A 146 2.12 5.64 12.74
C ILE A 146 3.53 5.47 12.17
N LYS A 147 4.01 6.51 11.47
CA LYS A 147 5.41 6.61 11.09
C LYS A 147 6.12 7.47 12.10
N ARG A 148 7.07 6.86 12.82
CA ARG A 148 7.90 7.56 13.83
C ARG A 148 8.67 8.71 13.18
N THR A 149 8.76 9.83 13.88
CA THR A 149 9.49 11.01 13.44
C THR A 149 10.31 11.58 14.58
N TYR A 150 11.54 11.99 14.30
CA TYR A 150 12.48 12.45 15.33
C TYR A 150 12.61 13.98 15.43
N GLY A 151 12.39 14.70 14.32
CA GLY A 151 12.58 16.16 14.30
C GLY A 151 11.49 16.94 15.03
N HIS A 152 11.89 17.82 15.96
CA HIS A 152 10.97 18.66 16.74
C HIS A 152 10.17 19.66 15.90
N ARG A 153 10.69 20.08 14.74
CA ARG A 153 10.06 21.06 13.83
C ARG A 153 9.10 20.45 12.81
N LYS A 154 8.79 19.14 12.89
CA LYS A 154 7.92 18.48 11.92
C LYS A 154 6.44 18.75 12.24
N GLN A 155 5.80 19.54 11.38
CA GLN A 155 4.39 19.91 11.54
C GLN A 155 3.47 18.69 11.62
N GLY A 156 2.52 18.73 12.56
CA GLY A 156 1.55 17.66 12.79
C GLY A 156 2.11 16.42 13.51
N SER A 157 3.42 16.36 13.78
CA SER A 157 4.01 15.26 14.56
C SER A 157 3.53 15.33 16.01
N GLY A 158 3.10 14.20 16.56
CA GLY A 158 2.62 14.12 17.94
C GLY A 158 2.52 12.67 18.43
N PHE A 159 2.12 12.51 19.68
CA PHE A 159 1.94 11.21 20.32
C PHE A 159 0.48 10.76 20.16
N GLY A 160 0.30 9.59 19.56
CA GLY A 160 -0.99 8.89 19.54
C GLY A 160 -1.07 7.83 20.63
N TYR A 161 -2.06 6.95 20.54
CA TYR A 161 -2.26 5.85 21.48
C TYR A 161 -1.07 4.88 21.59
N THR A 162 -0.24 4.78 20.55
CA THR A 162 0.94 3.91 20.51
C THR A 162 2.10 4.43 21.37
N GLY A 163 2.02 5.66 21.91
CA GLY A 163 3.13 6.30 22.61
C GLY A 163 4.31 6.67 21.71
N VAL A 164 4.21 6.43 20.40
CA VAL A 164 5.24 6.79 19.43
C VAL A 164 4.97 8.20 18.90
N ARG A 165 5.97 9.08 18.95
CA ARG A 165 5.88 10.38 18.30
C ARG A 165 6.01 10.23 16.78
N GLY A 166 5.01 10.66 16.03
CA GLY A 166 5.00 10.45 14.59
C GLY A 166 3.90 11.17 13.84
N LEU A 167 3.80 10.84 12.56
CA LEU A 167 2.66 11.17 11.70
C LEU A 167 1.89 9.88 11.43
N ASN A 168 0.56 9.97 11.43
CA ASN A 168 -0.30 8.83 11.16
C ASN A 168 -0.72 8.85 9.69
N HIS A 169 -0.68 7.72 8.99
CA HIS A 169 -1.21 7.60 7.64
C HIS A 169 -2.27 6.50 7.61
N LEU A 170 -3.42 6.83 7.02
CA LEU A 170 -4.52 5.92 6.74
C LEU A 170 -4.40 5.52 5.26
N ILE A 171 -4.45 4.23 4.96
CA ILE A 171 -4.37 3.70 3.59
C ILE A 171 -5.55 2.76 3.36
N ALA A 172 -6.13 2.83 2.15
CA ALA A 172 -7.06 1.83 1.65
C ALA A 172 -6.44 1.13 0.42
N THR A 173 -6.46 -0.19 0.41
CA THR A 173 -5.97 -1.02 -0.70
C THR A 173 -7.11 -1.71 -1.43
N LEU A 174 -6.84 -2.19 -2.65
CA LEU A 174 -7.73 -3.05 -3.43
C LEU A 174 -6.99 -4.33 -3.76
N SER A 175 -7.64 -5.47 -3.53
CA SER A 175 -7.13 -6.79 -3.90
C SER A 175 -8.27 -7.75 -4.27
N SER A 176 -7.92 -8.95 -4.71
CA SER A 176 -8.81 -10.08 -4.92
C SER A 176 -8.14 -11.36 -4.40
N PRO A 177 -8.81 -12.51 -4.36
CA PRO A 177 -8.16 -13.78 -4.03
C PRO A 177 -6.97 -14.15 -4.93
N VAL A 178 -6.85 -13.53 -6.12
CA VAL A 178 -5.84 -13.91 -7.13
C VAL A 178 -4.84 -12.79 -7.45
N CYS A 179 -5.10 -11.53 -7.08
CA CYS A 179 -4.19 -10.42 -7.33
C CYS A 179 -3.59 -9.85 -6.03
N ALA A 180 -2.34 -9.40 -6.11
CA ALA A 180 -1.69 -8.68 -5.01
C ALA A 180 -2.34 -7.29 -4.83
N PRO A 181 -2.27 -6.71 -3.61
CA PRO A 181 -2.91 -5.42 -3.35
C PRO A 181 -2.25 -4.27 -4.12
N VAL A 182 -3.09 -3.35 -4.59
CA VAL A 182 -2.73 -1.97 -4.99
C VAL A 182 -3.30 -0.98 -3.99
N ILE A 183 -2.81 0.25 -3.98
CA ILE A 183 -3.30 1.31 -3.10
C ILE A 183 -4.35 2.15 -3.83
N LEU A 184 -5.56 2.24 -3.29
CA LEU A 184 -6.63 3.09 -3.81
C LEU A 184 -6.41 4.55 -3.41
N THR A 185 -6.26 4.80 -2.12
CA THR A 185 -6.16 6.15 -1.58
C THR A 185 -5.40 6.14 -0.25
N ALA A 186 -4.81 7.27 0.10
CA ALA A 186 -4.07 7.47 1.33
C ALA A 186 -4.36 8.87 1.90
N ARG A 187 -4.38 8.98 3.23
CA ARG A 187 -4.54 10.26 3.94
C ARG A 187 -3.48 10.37 5.03
N LEU A 188 -2.70 11.44 4.99
CA LEU A 188 -1.82 11.82 6.10
C LEU A 188 -2.62 12.53 7.19
N ARG A 189 -2.32 12.21 8.45
CA ARG A 189 -2.97 12.74 9.65
C ARG A 189 -1.92 13.12 10.69
N GLY A 190 -2.29 14.05 11.57
CA GLY A 190 -1.45 14.40 12.72
C GLY A 190 -1.23 13.19 13.64
N GLY A 191 -0.12 13.18 14.38
CA GLY A 191 0.23 12.06 15.27
C GLY A 191 -0.76 11.82 16.41
N THR A 192 -1.45 12.86 16.88
CA THR A 192 -2.48 12.79 17.93
C THR A 192 -3.86 12.38 17.41
N CYS A 193 -3.98 12.12 16.12
CA CYS A 193 -5.27 11.86 15.48
C CYS A 193 -5.80 10.46 15.83
N ASP A 194 -7.08 10.39 16.21
CA ASP A 194 -7.81 9.12 16.34
C ASP A 194 -7.85 8.37 15.00
N SER A 195 -7.68 7.04 15.03
CA SER A 195 -7.62 6.17 13.86
C SER A 195 -8.89 6.21 12.98
N ARG A 196 -10.03 6.63 13.52
CA ARG A 196 -11.32 6.72 12.81
C ARG A 196 -11.50 8.03 12.07
N ARG A 197 -10.74 9.09 12.40
CA ARG A 197 -10.95 10.42 11.83
C ARG A 197 -10.75 10.37 10.31
N GLY A 198 -11.82 10.69 9.58
CA GLY A 198 -11.86 10.70 8.12
C GLY A 198 -11.96 9.32 7.47
N ALA A 199 -12.14 8.23 8.24
CA ALA A 199 -12.21 6.87 7.69
C ALA A 199 -13.48 6.66 6.85
N ALA A 200 -14.67 7.05 7.35
CA ALA A 200 -15.93 6.85 6.64
C ALA A 200 -15.92 7.48 5.23
N SER A 201 -15.51 8.74 5.11
CA SER A 201 -15.43 9.40 3.79
C SER A 201 -14.30 8.87 2.92
N MET A 202 -13.23 8.33 3.50
CA MET A 202 -12.16 7.68 2.74
C MET A 202 -12.61 6.32 2.19
N ILE A 203 -13.40 5.57 2.95
CA ILE A 203 -13.96 4.30 2.51
C ILE A 203 -14.92 4.52 1.34
N THR A 204 -15.81 5.51 1.43
CA THR A 204 -16.70 5.87 0.31
C THR A 204 -15.90 6.24 -0.95
N GLU A 205 -14.83 7.03 -0.80
CA GLU A 205 -13.91 7.38 -1.89
C GLU A 205 -13.20 6.14 -2.47
N ALA A 206 -12.72 5.25 -1.61
CA ALA A 206 -12.03 4.01 -1.98
C ALA A 206 -12.97 3.06 -2.76
N ILE A 207 -14.20 2.85 -2.30
CA ILE A 207 -15.20 2.02 -2.99
C ILE A 207 -15.52 2.62 -4.37
N GLY A 208 -15.73 3.94 -4.45
CA GLY A 208 -15.98 4.62 -5.72
C GLY A 208 -14.81 4.45 -6.71
N LEU A 209 -13.58 4.58 -6.23
CA LEU A 209 -12.39 4.36 -7.05
C LEU A 209 -12.21 2.89 -7.44
N ALA A 210 -12.48 1.95 -6.54
CA ALA A 210 -12.43 0.52 -6.84
C ALA A 210 -13.40 0.15 -7.97
N ARG A 211 -14.64 0.66 -7.92
CA ARG A 211 -15.62 0.47 -9.00
C ARG A 211 -15.12 1.03 -10.33
N ARG A 212 -14.58 2.25 -10.32
CA ARG A 212 -13.97 2.87 -11.51
C ARG A 212 -12.77 2.08 -12.06
N ALA A 213 -12.05 1.38 -11.19
CA ALA A 213 -10.92 0.52 -11.56
C ALA A 213 -11.32 -0.90 -11.99
N GLY A 214 -12.62 -1.20 -12.08
CA GLY A 214 -13.13 -2.48 -12.60
C GLY A 214 -13.74 -3.41 -11.55
N ALA A 215 -13.87 -3.00 -10.27
CA ALA A 215 -14.54 -3.80 -9.25
C ALA A 215 -16.08 -3.72 -9.41
N THR A 216 -16.61 -4.48 -10.37
CA THR A 216 -18.04 -4.50 -10.71
C THR A 216 -18.86 -5.46 -9.86
N GLY A 217 -18.23 -6.47 -9.27
CA GLY A 217 -18.86 -7.52 -8.46
C GLY A 217 -19.02 -7.14 -6.99
N MET A 218 -18.92 -8.15 -6.13
CA MET A 218 -19.01 -7.96 -4.68
C MET A 218 -17.76 -7.23 -4.17
N ILE A 219 -17.96 -6.15 -3.41
CA ILE A 219 -16.89 -5.46 -2.67
C ILE A 219 -17.09 -5.74 -1.19
N VAL A 220 -16.05 -6.25 -0.53
CA VAL A 220 -16.01 -6.47 0.92
C VAL A 220 -14.97 -5.55 1.53
N VAL A 221 -15.41 -4.64 2.39
CA VAL A 221 -14.52 -3.78 3.18
C VAL A 221 -14.08 -4.53 4.43
N ARG A 222 -12.77 -4.76 4.58
CA ARG A 222 -12.19 -5.43 5.75
C ARG A 222 -11.41 -4.43 6.60
N ALA A 223 -11.57 -4.52 7.91
CA ALA A 223 -10.92 -3.63 8.86
C ALA A 223 -10.81 -4.26 10.26
N ASP A 224 -9.88 -3.74 11.07
CA ASP A 224 -9.75 -4.12 12.48
C ASP A 224 -10.82 -3.48 13.38
N SER A 225 -10.70 -3.71 14.69
CA SER A 225 -11.68 -3.25 15.68
C SER A 225 -11.64 -1.74 15.94
N ALA A 226 -10.60 -1.03 15.50
CA ALA A 226 -10.56 0.42 15.56
C ALA A 226 -11.60 1.04 14.62
N PHE A 227 -11.97 0.34 13.54
CA PHE A 227 -12.96 0.78 12.55
C PHE A 227 -14.38 0.28 12.84
N PHE A 228 -14.59 -0.51 13.90
CA PHE A 228 -15.91 -1.01 14.32
C PHE A 228 -16.78 0.12 14.92
N THR A 229 -17.36 0.95 14.05
CA THR A 229 -18.23 2.06 14.45
C THR A 229 -19.43 2.21 13.54
N GLY A 230 -20.55 2.66 14.11
CA GLY A 230 -21.81 2.88 13.37
C GLY A 230 -21.64 3.77 12.12
N PRO A 231 -20.93 4.92 12.18
CA PRO A 231 -20.70 5.75 10.99
C PRO A 231 -19.94 5.04 9.86
N ILE A 232 -18.96 4.19 10.18
CA ILE A 232 -18.16 3.47 9.19
C ILE A 232 -19.00 2.36 8.54
N ILE A 233 -19.68 1.53 9.34
CA ILE A 233 -20.53 0.46 8.83
C ILE A 233 -21.67 1.04 7.98
N ALA A 234 -22.28 2.15 8.42
CA ALA A 234 -23.29 2.86 7.63
C ALA A 234 -22.73 3.38 6.30
N ALA A 235 -21.52 3.94 6.29
CA ALA A 235 -20.88 4.44 5.07
C ALA A 235 -20.55 3.31 4.07
N ILE A 236 -20.12 2.13 4.56
CA ILE A 236 -19.87 0.94 3.73
C ILE A 236 -21.16 0.49 3.05
N ARG A 237 -22.24 0.32 3.83
CA ARG A 237 -23.55 -0.11 3.31
C ARG A 237 -24.14 0.92 2.35
N ALA A 238 -24.05 2.21 2.66
CA ALA A 238 -24.54 3.28 1.80
C ALA A 238 -23.80 3.34 0.45
N ALA A 239 -22.54 2.90 0.40
CA ALA A 239 -21.76 2.77 -0.83
C ALA A 239 -22.00 1.44 -1.59
N GLY A 240 -22.94 0.61 -1.11
CA GLY A 240 -23.32 -0.66 -1.74
C GLY A 240 -22.24 -1.74 -1.65
N ALA A 241 -21.46 -1.75 -0.57
CA ALA A 241 -20.46 -2.78 -0.28
C ALA A 241 -20.82 -3.55 1.01
N SER A 242 -20.30 -4.77 1.12
CA SER A 242 -20.34 -5.58 2.34
C SER A 242 -19.19 -5.22 3.27
N PHE A 243 -19.30 -5.57 4.55
CA PHE A 243 -18.26 -5.35 5.55
C PHE A 243 -17.85 -6.66 6.22
N SER A 244 -16.60 -6.73 6.66
CA SER A 244 -16.07 -7.77 7.54
C SER A 244 -15.08 -7.13 8.51
N VAL A 245 -15.54 -6.78 9.71
CA VAL A 245 -14.80 -5.93 10.66
C VAL A 245 -14.66 -6.64 11.99
N THR A 246 -13.48 -6.63 12.59
CA THR A 246 -13.29 -7.20 13.93
C THR A 246 -14.20 -6.48 14.93
N ALA A 247 -15.06 -7.22 15.62
CA ALA A 247 -15.95 -6.65 16.63
C ALA A 247 -15.13 -6.21 17.85
N GLN A 248 -15.51 -5.09 18.47
CA GLN A 248 -14.90 -4.67 19.74
C GLN A 248 -15.22 -5.68 20.85
N LYS A 249 -14.18 -6.01 21.63
CA LYS A 249 -14.33 -6.79 22.86
C LYS A 249 -14.99 -5.91 23.93
N ASN A 250 -16.28 -6.13 24.16
CA ASN A 250 -17.05 -5.47 25.20
C ASN A 250 -18.06 -6.47 25.81
N VAL A 251 -18.73 -6.06 26.88
CA VAL A 251 -19.69 -6.91 27.61
C VAL A 251 -20.80 -7.44 26.71
N ALA A 252 -21.29 -6.64 25.76
CA ALA A 252 -22.36 -7.07 24.85
C ALA A 252 -21.90 -8.14 23.86
N THR A 253 -20.73 -7.95 23.25
CA THR A 253 -20.12 -8.94 22.35
C THR A 253 -19.83 -10.23 23.12
N GLN A 254 -19.28 -10.13 24.34
CA GLN A 254 -18.96 -11.31 25.16
C GLN A 254 -20.23 -12.08 25.56
N ALA A 255 -21.29 -11.39 25.99
CA ALA A 255 -22.54 -12.02 26.36
C ALA A 255 -23.21 -12.81 25.23
N VAL A 256 -22.97 -12.42 23.97
CA VAL A 256 -23.43 -13.18 22.79
C VAL A 256 -22.53 -14.40 22.53
N ILE A 257 -21.22 -14.25 22.69
CA ILE A 257 -20.25 -15.35 22.57
C ILE A 257 -20.51 -16.44 23.62
N ASP A 258 -20.79 -16.06 24.86
CA ASP A 258 -21.01 -16.99 25.98
C ASP A 258 -22.28 -17.85 25.82
N ARG A 259 -23.16 -17.50 24.87
CA ARG A 259 -24.38 -18.26 24.55
C ARG A 259 -24.18 -19.31 23.46
N ILE A 260 -23.02 -19.35 22.82
CA ILE A 260 -22.70 -20.35 21.81
C ILE A 260 -22.52 -21.70 22.52
N GLY A 261 -23.29 -22.72 22.12
CA GLY A 261 -23.21 -24.06 22.71
C GLY A 261 -21.85 -24.70 22.40
N GLU A 262 -21.36 -25.59 23.28
CA GLU A 262 -20.09 -26.27 23.03
C GLU A 262 -20.11 -27.15 21.77
N ASP A 263 -21.28 -27.66 21.38
CA ASP A 263 -21.47 -28.46 20.16
C ASP A 263 -21.57 -27.62 18.87
N ASP A 264 -21.71 -26.29 18.98
CA ASP A 264 -21.80 -25.38 17.81
C ASP A 264 -20.42 -25.02 17.24
N TRP A 265 -19.34 -25.41 17.93
CA TRP A 265 -17.96 -25.10 17.54
C TRP A 265 -17.41 -26.10 16.54
N THR A 266 -17.00 -25.60 15.39
CA THR A 266 -16.30 -26.40 14.35
C THR A 266 -14.79 -26.19 14.46
N GLU A 267 -14.02 -27.27 14.49
CA GLU A 267 -12.56 -27.19 14.49
C GLU A 267 -11.99 -26.84 13.10
N ILE A 268 -10.98 -25.98 13.09
CA ILE A 268 -10.18 -25.66 11.91
C ILE A 268 -8.69 -25.81 12.22
N ALA A 269 -7.95 -26.33 11.24
CA ALA A 269 -6.50 -26.45 11.31
C ALA A 269 -5.83 -25.32 10.52
N TYR A 270 -4.77 -24.74 11.08
CA TYR A 270 -3.93 -23.82 10.33
C TYR A 270 -2.89 -24.60 9.53
N ARG A 271 -2.83 -24.34 8.22
CA ARG A 271 -1.75 -24.86 7.36
C ARG A 271 -0.37 -24.41 7.84
N HIS A 272 -0.28 -23.18 8.35
CA HIS A 272 0.93 -22.60 8.92
C HIS A 272 0.64 -22.20 10.35
N PRO A 273 1.29 -22.83 11.35
CA PRO A 273 1.07 -22.48 12.75
C PRO A 273 1.38 -21.00 13.02
N ILE A 274 0.59 -20.38 13.89
CA ILE A 274 0.69 -18.96 14.23
C ILE A 274 1.27 -18.85 15.64
N PRO A 275 2.35 -18.10 15.88
CA PRO A 275 2.85 -17.90 17.23
C PRO A 275 1.86 -17.07 18.05
N ASP A 276 1.53 -17.52 19.26
CA ASP A 276 0.80 -16.72 20.23
C ASP A 276 1.66 -15.49 20.61
N PRO A 277 1.12 -14.26 20.57
CA PRO A 277 1.90 -13.05 20.83
C PRO A 277 2.36 -12.91 22.27
N ASP A 278 1.69 -13.56 23.22
CA ASP A 278 2.02 -13.49 24.65
C ASP A 278 3.01 -14.61 25.04
N THR A 279 2.85 -15.82 24.50
CA THR A 279 3.65 -17.00 24.90
C THR A 279 4.69 -17.46 23.89
N GLY A 280 4.55 -17.09 22.61
CA GLY A 280 5.35 -17.60 21.51
C GLY A 280 5.03 -19.04 21.09
N GLU A 281 4.08 -19.72 21.77
CA GLU A 281 3.67 -21.08 21.43
C GLU A 281 2.96 -21.11 20.07
N LEU A 282 3.20 -22.16 19.29
CA LEU A 282 2.60 -22.30 17.96
C LEU A 282 1.16 -22.79 18.07
N ILE A 283 0.22 -21.92 17.72
CA ILE A 283 -1.19 -22.25 17.57
C ILE A 283 -1.37 -22.99 16.23
N THR A 284 -1.77 -24.25 16.30
CA THR A 284 -1.98 -25.12 15.12
C THR A 284 -3.44 -25.31 14.75
N HIS A 285 -4.36 -25.10 15.69
CA HIS A 285 -5.79 -25.29 15.53
C HIS A 285 -6.57 -24.14 16.19
N ALA A 286 -7.78 -23.92 15.72
CA ALA A 286 -8.75 -23.02 16.31
C ALA A 286 -10.14 -23.64 16.19
N GLN A 287 -11.11 -23.10 16.92
CA GLN A 287 -12.50 -23.43 16.71
C GLN A 287 -13.25 -22.19 16.24
N ILE A 288 -14.20 -22.38 15.33
CA ILE A 288 -15.05 -21.32 14.79
C ILE A 288 -16.52 -21.67 15.04
N ALA A 289 -17.30 -20.65 15.37
CA ALA A 289 -18.74 -20.73 15.52
C ALA A 289 -19.37 -19.44 14.97
N GLU A 290 -20.68 -19.47 14.78
CA GLU A 290 -21.45 -18.33 14.28
C GLU A 290 -22.63 -18.04 15.20
N THR A 291 -22.92 -16.76 15.38
CA THR A 291 -24.10 -16.26 16.06
C THR A 291 -24.51 -14.90 15.47
N THR A 292 -25.48 -14.21 16.06
CA THR A 292 -25.95 -12.90 15.59
C THR A 292 -25.67 -11.82 16.62
N LEU A 293 -25.17 -10.67 16.17
CA LEU A 293 -24.96 -9.50 17.01
C LEU A 293 -25.78 -8.32 16.49
N THR A 294 -26.45 -7.61 17.41
CA THR A 294 -27.03 -6.29 17.16
C THR A 294 -26.08 -5.24 17.71
N ALA A 295 -25.33 -4.59 16.83
CA ALA A 295 -24.35 -3.56 17.17
C ALA A 295 -24.97 -2.15 17.19
N PHE A 296 -24.30 -1.24 17.92
CA PHE A 296 -24.63 0.19 17.97
C PHE A 296 -26.03 0.52 18.51
N VAL A 297 -26.52 -0.26 19.48
CA VAL A 297 -27.88 -0.12 20.07
C VAL A 297 -28.13 1.17 20.85
N ASN A 298 -27.08 1.87 21.30
CA ASN A 298 -27.24 3.15 21.98
C ASN A 298 -27.66 4.23 20.97
N THR A 299 -28.96 4.52 20.93
CA THR A 299 -29.57 5.44 19.97
C THR A 299 -29.12 6.89 20.14
N THR A 300 -28.71 7.32 21.34
CA THR A 300 -28.16 8.65 21.57
C THR A 300 -26.78 8.81 20.95
N GLN A 301 -25.93 7.79 21.07
CA GLN A 301 -24.58 7.80 20.49
C GLN A 301 -24.55 7.42 19.01
N ASN A 302 -25.49 6.58 18.58
CA ASN A 302 -25.56 6.00 17.23
C ASN A 302 -26.98 6.13 16.66
N PRO A 303 -27.52 7.36 16.50
CA PRO A 303 -28.88 7.58 16.04
C PRO A 303 -29.10 6.97 14.65
N GLY A 304 -30.07 6.06 14.53
CA GLY A 304 -30.42 5.38 13.28
C GLY A 304 -29.34 4.46 12.70
N ARG A 305 -28.32 4.08 13.50
CA ARG A 305 -27.15 3.30 13.04
C ARG A 305 -27.05 1.91 13.67
N GLN A 306 -28.12 1.44 14.31
CA GLN A 306 -28.21 0.07 14.79
C GLN A 306 -28.13 -0.89 13.61
N VAL A 307 -27.31 -1.93 13.73
CA VAL A 307 -27.13 -2.94 12.69
C VAL A 307 -27.13 -4.32 13.32
N THR A 308 -27.98 -5.21 12.82
CA THR A 308 -27.95 -6.63 13.14
C THR A 308 -27.29 -7.38 11.99
N ALA A 309 -26.26 -8.16 12.29
CA ALA A 309 -25.54 -8.98 11.30
C ALA A 309 -24.87 -10.19 11.95
N ARG A 310 -24.17 -11.00 11.15
CA ARG A 310 -23.49 -12.20 11.58
C ARG A 310 -22.30 -11.83 12.46
N LEU A 311 -22.11 -12.59 13.53
CA LEU A 311 -20.93 -12.55 14.39
C LEU A 311 -20.25 -13.92 14.28
N LEU A 312 -19.17 -13.96 13.49
CA LEU A 312 -18.30 -15.14 13.42
C LEU A 312 -17.34 -15.05 14.59
N VAL A 313 -17.18 -16.15 15.33
CA VAL A 313 -16.32 -16.18 16.51
C VAL A 313 -15.30 -17.26 16.32
N ARG A 314 -14.02 -16.89 16.38
CA ARG A 314 -12.91 -17.83 16.41
C ARG A 314 -12.30 -17.84 17.79
N ARG A 315 -12.16 -19.02 18.39
CA ARG A 315 -11.44 -19.23 19.65
C ARG A 315 -10.17 -20.04 19.44
N THR A 316 -9.06 -19.56 19.98
CA THR A 316 -7.79 -20.30 20.03
C THR A 316 -7.47 -20.70 21.47
N PRO A 317 -6.91 -21.90 21.69
CA PRO A 317 -6.57 -22.35 23.04
C PRO A 317 -5.51 -21.43 23.64
N ARG A 318 -5.63 -21.17 24.94
CA ARG A 318 -4.65 -20.45 25.74
C ARG A 318 -4.43 -21.18 27.06
N ASN A 319 -3.18 -21.40 27.41
CA ASN A 319 -2.81 -21.87 28.75
C ASN A 319 -2.77 -20.67 29.70
N LYS A 320 -3.61 -20.66 30.74
CA LYS A 320 -3.54 -19.68 31.83
C LYS A 320 -3.13 -20.35 33.12
N ARG A 321 -2.33 -19.65 33.92
CA ARG A 321 -2.03 -20.04 35.31
C ARG A 321 -3.01 -19.34 36.25
N ASN A 322 -3.58 -20.06 37.20
CA ASN A 322 -4.31 -19.45 38.31
C ASN A 322 -3.32 -18.83 39.34
N ASP A 323 -3.85 -18.14 40.35
CA ASP A 323 -3.06 -17.50 41.42
C ASP A 323 -2.23 -18.51 42.24
N GLN A 324 -2.54 -19.81 42.12
CA GLN A 324 -1.86 -20.93 42.76
C GLN A 324 -0.83 -21.61 41.83
N GLY A 325 -0.68 -21.12 40.60
CA GLY A 325 0.29 -21.60 39.61
C GLY A 325 -0.17 -22.77 38.71
N GLU A 326 -1.39 -23.27 38.88
CA GLU A 326 -1.97 -24.38 38.10
C GLU A 326 -2.39 -23.93 36.71
N LEU A 327 -2.08 -24.75 35.70
CA LEU A 327 -2.42 -24.49 34.30
C LEU A 327 -3.86 -24.94 34.02
N PHE A 328 -4.72 -24.05 33.53
CA PHE A 328 -6.05 -24.38 33.02
C PHE A 328 -6.24 -23.86 31.60
N ARG A 329 -7.09 -24.57 30.83
CA ARG A 329 -7.39 -24.23 29.44
C ARG A 329 -8.37 -23.07 29.40
N ALA A 330 -7.91 -21.95 28.83
CA ALA A 330 -8.71 -20.79 28.51
C ALA A 330 -8.83 -20.62 26.99
N TRP A 331 -9.68 -19.70 26.57
CA TRP A 331 -9.90 -19.39 25.17
C TRP A 331 -9.61 -17.92 24.87
N ASN A 332 -8.85 -17.67 23.80
CA ASN A 332 -8.70 -16.35 23.22
C ASN A 332 -9.75 -16.18 22.11
N TYR A 333 -10.74 -15.33 22.34
CA TYR A 333 -11.79 -15.05 21.36
C TYR A 333 -11.41 -13.93 20.40
N HIS A 334 -11.72 -14.15 19.12
CA HIS A 334 -11.66 -13.20 18.02
C HIS A 334 -13.03 -13.16 17.35
N ALA A 335 -13.72 -12.04 17.46
CA ALA A 335 -15.07 -11.89 16.92
C ALA A 335 -15.04 -11.00 15.66
N ILE A 336 -15.71 -11.43 14.60
CA ILE A 336 -15.78 -10.78 13.30
C ILE A 336 -17.25 -10.47 13.02
N PHE A 337 -17.55 -9.18 12.88
CA PHE A 337 -18.88 -8.71 12.51
C PHE A 337 -18.95 -8.55 10.99
N THR A 338 -19.88 -9.24 10.34
CA THR A 338 -19.95 -9.29 8.87
C THR A 338 -21.39 -9.38 8.36
N ASP A 339 -21.64 -8.80 7.19
CA ASP A 339 -22.88 -8.99 6.43
C ASP A 339 -22.67 -9.80 5.13
N THR A 340 -21.48 -10.38 4.95
CA THR A 340 -21.18 -11.26 3.82
C THR A 340 -22.00 -12.55 3.86
N GLY A 341 -22.28 -13.13 2.70
CA GLY A 341 -22.99 -14.41 2.55
C GLY A 341 -22.09 -15.65 2.46
N PHE A 342 -20.78 -15.53 2.72
CA PHE A 342 -19.85 -16.66 2.67
C PHE A 342 -20.11 -17.67 3.79
N ASP A 343 -19.78 -18.95 3.57
CA ASP A 343 -19.76 -19.95 4.65
C ASP A 343 -18.76 -19.56 5.75
N LEU A 344 -18.99 -20.08 6.96
CA LEU A 344 -18.24 -19.71 8.17
C LEU A 344 -16.70 -19.86 8.00
N PRO A 345 -16.16 -21.01 7.53
CA PRO A 345 -14.73 -21.16 7.24
C PRO A 345 -14.18 -20.13 6.23
N THR A 346 -14.86 -19.94 5.10
CA THR A 346 -14.44 -18.99 4.06
C THR A 346 -14.47 -17.55 4.57
N ALA A 347 -15.49 -17.17 5.34
CA ALA A 347 -15.61 -15.83 5.88
C ALA A 347 -14.52 -15.51 6.92
N ASP A 348 -14.19 -16.44 7.82
CA ASP A 348 -13.06 -16.31 8.74
C ASP A 348 -11.72 -16.19 7.97
N GLN A 349 -11.50 -17.04 6.97
CA GLN A 349 -10.28 -16.99 6.16
C GLN A 349 -10.15 -15.63 5.45
N HIS A 350 -11.17 -15.21 4.72
CA HIS A 350 -11.17 -13.92 4.02
C HIS A 350 -10.95 -12.76 4.98
N HIS A 351 -11.50 -12.80 6.19
CA HIS A 351 -11.23 -11.76 7.18
C HIS A 351 -9.77 -11.77 7.65
N ARG A 352 -9.19 -12.94 7.95
CA ARG A 352 -7.78 -13.04 8.38
C ARG A 352 -6.80 -12.54 7.32
N GLU A 353 -7.12 -12.74 6.06
CA GLU A 353 -6.32 -12.25 4.93
C GLU A 353 -6.25 -10.71 4.85
N HIS A 354 -7.08 -9.98 5.60
CA HIS A 354 -6.96 -8.51 5.77
C HIS A 354 -5.56 -8.07 6.21
N ALA A 355 -4.85 -8.92 6.96
CA ALA A 355 -3.46 -8.67 7.38
C ALA A 355 -2.48 -8.45 6.22
N ILE A 356 -2.87 -8.71 4.96
CA ILE A 356 -2.08 -8.36 3.78
C ILE A 356 -1.76 -6.86 3.69
N ILE A 357 -2.61 -5.98 4.24
CA ILE A 357 -2.34 -4.52 4.26
C ILE A 357 -1.07 -4.18 5.06
N GLU A 358 -0.75 -4.97 6.10
CA GLU A 358 0.49 -4.79 6.85
C GLU A 358 1.74 -5.07 6.01
N GLN A 359 1.62 -5.96 5.03
CA GLN A 359 2.69 -6.21 4.06
C GLN A 359 2.87 -5.03 3.10
N VAL A 360 1.77 -4.34 2.74
CA VAL A 360 1.84 -3.09 1.96
C VAL A 360 2.52 -2.00 2.79
N PHE A 361 2.19 -1.87 4.06
CA PHE A 361 2.88 -0.93 4.95
C PHE A 361 4.36 -1.27 5.12
N ALA A 362 4.72 -2.54 5.28
CA ALA A 362 6.12 -2.96 5.34
C ALA A 362 6.86 -2.57 4.05
N ASP A 363 6.28 -2.86 2.88
CA ASP A 363 6.87 -2.54 1.59
C ASP A 363 7.05 -1.03 1.37
N LEU A 364 6.07 -0.21 1.78
CA LEU A 364 6.20 1.24 1.72
C LEU A 364 7.30 1.75 2.68
N ASN A 365 7.37 1.20 3.89
CA ASN A 365 8.35 1.59 4.90
C ASN A 365 9.79 1.20 4.52
N ASP A 366 9.96 0.08 3.82
CA ASP A 366 11.26 -0.37 3.27
C ASP A 366 11.58 0.31 1.92
N SER A 367 10.81 1.33 1.55
CA SER A 367 10.94 2.09 0.30
C SER A 367 10.67 3.58 0.52
N ALA A 368 9.76 4.18 -0.25
CA ALA A 368 9.61 5.63 -0.33
C ALA A 368 9.05 6.25 0.97
N LEU A 369 8.51 5.45 1.89
CA LEU A 369 8.08 5.90 3.21
C LEU A 369 9.02 5.47 4.34
N ALA A 370 10.32 5.28 4.07
CA ALA A 370 11.32 5.06 5.13
C ALA A 370 11.31 6.20 6.17
N HIS A 371 11.02 7.43 5.74
CA HIS A 371 10.63 8.55 6.60
C HIS A 371 9.86 9.62 5.83
N PHE A 372 9.27 10.58 6.53
CA PHE A 372 8.69 11.77 5.91
C PHE A 372 9.76 12.88 5.73
N PRO A 373 10.11 13.32 4.51
CA PRO A 373 11.33 14.09 4.26
C PRO A 373 11.21 15.60 4.52
N SER A 374 10.03 16.13 4.82
CA SER A 374 9.82 17.58 5.01
C SER A 374 9.41 17.93 6.45
N GLY A 375 9.71 19.17 6.84
CA GLY A 375 9.13 19.79 8.03
C GLY A 375 7.68 20.24 7.84
N ARG A 376 7.24 20.42 6.58
CA ARG A 376 5.88 20.88 6.23
C ARG A 376 4.91 19.69 6.08
N PHE A 377 3.75 19.78 6.72
CA PHE A 377 2.75 18.70 6.69
C PHE A 377 2.19 18.42 5.28
N PRO A 378 1.76 19.42 4.48
CA PRO A 378 1.24 19.16 3.13
C PRO A 378 2.28 18.55 2.19
N ALA A 379 3.56 18.91 2.34
CA ALA A 379 4.65 18.33 1.55
C ALA A 379 4.82 16.83 1.84
N ASN A 380 4.75 16.43 3.11
CA ASN A 380 4.78 15.02 3.49
C ASN A 380 3.53 14.26 3.03
N HIS A 381 2.39 14.94 2.94
CA HIS A 381 1.17 14.34 2.41
C HIS A 381 1.28 14.15 0.88
N ALA A 382 1.79 15.13 0.14
CA ALA A 382 2.09 14.96 -1.28
C ALA A 382 3.10 13.81 -1.53
N TRP A 383 4.14 13.74 -0.70
CA TRP A 383 5.10 12.62 -0.71
C TRP A 383 4.43 11.27 -0.50
N LEU A 384 3.50 11.16 0.45
CA LEU A 384 2.69 9.95 0.68
C LEU A 384 1.90 9.55 -0.58
N ILE A 385 1.23 10.50 -1.23
CA ILE A 385 0.46 10.21 -2.45
C ILE A 385 1.38 9.71 -3.58
N LEU A 386 2.54 10.34 -3.77
CA LEU A 386 3.52 9.92 -4.79
C LEU A 386 4.14 8.56 -4.46
N ALA A 387 4.35 8.24 -3.18
CA ALA A 387 4.80 6.91 -2.75
C ALA A 387 3.76 5.83 -3.07
N CYS A 388 2.48 6.10 -2.81
CA CYS A 388 1.38 5.19 -3.16
C CYS A 388 1.27 5.00 -4.69
N LEU A 389 1.40 6.08 -5.46
CA LEU A 389 1.41 6.03 -6.91
C LEU A 389 2.58 5.19 -7.43
N THR A 390 3.77 5.40 -6.86
CA THR A 390 4.99 4.65 -7.22
C THR A 390 4.85 3.16 -6.91
N HIS A 391 4.26 2.81 -5.77
CA HIS A 391 3.95 1.43 -5.42
C HIS A 391 3.04 0.78 -6.47
N ASN A 392 1.98 1.46 -6.90
CA ASN A 392 1.07 0.95 -7.93
C ASN A 392 1.76 0.77 -9.29
N LEU A 393 2.59 1.73 -9.71
CA LEU A 393 3.38 1.61 -10.95
C LEU A 393 4.32 0.40 -10.91
N LEU A 394 5.03 0.20 -9.80
CA LEU A 394 5.92 -0.94 -9.60
C LEU A 394 5.15 -2.26 -9.63
N ARG A 395 3.98 -2.32 -8.98
CA ARG A 395 3.11 -3.50 -9.01
C ARG A 395 2.69 -3.84 -10.44
N ALA A 396 2.25 -2.86 -11.22
CA ALA A 396 1.88 -3.04 -12.62
C ALA A 396 3.06 -3.48 -13.50
N ALA A 397 4.24 -2.89 -13.31
CA ALA A 397 5.44 -3.33 -14.00
C ALA A 397 5.82 -4.76 -13.64
N GLY A 398 5.67 -5.17 -12.37
CA GLY A 398 5.84 -6.55 -11.94
C GLY A 398 4.89 -7.51 -12.66
N CYS A 399 3.62 -7.14 -12.82
CA CYS A 399 2.63 -7.91 -13.57
C CYS A 399 2.98 -8.07 -15.05
N LEU A 400 3.57 -7.05 -15.68
CA LEU A 400 4.05 -7.12 -17.07
C LEU A 400 5.35 -7.92 -17.20
N ALA A 401 6.16 -8.00 -16.15
CA ALA A 401 7.46 -8.65 -16.18
C ALA A 401 7.37 -10.19 -16.06
N SER A 402 6.63 -10.71 -15.07
CA SER A 402 6.31 -12.14 -14.94
C SER A 402 5.33 -12.42 -13.77
N VAL A 403 4.80 -13.65 -13.72
CA VAL A 403 3.95 -14.13 -12.60
C VAL A 403 4.65 -14.03 -11.24
N PHE A 404 5.97 -14.27 -11.19
CA PHE A 404 6.75 -14.10 -9.96
C PHE A 404 6.80 -12.62 -9.53
N HIS A 405 7.11 -11.72 -10.46
CA HIS A 405 7.24 -10.29 -10.16
C HIS A 405 5.89 -9.63 -9.84
N ALA A 406 4.77 -10.16 -10.35
CA ALA A 406 3.43 -9.70 -10.01
C ALA A 406 3.16 -9.69 -8.49
N LYS A 407 3.78 -10.61 -7.73
CA LYS A 407 3.65 -10.71 -6.26
C LYS A 407 4.89 -10.25 -5.49
N ALA A 408 5.93 -9.79 -6.18
CA ALA A 408 7.18 -9.38 -5.55
C ALA A 408 7.05 -8.04 -4.79
N ARG A 409 7.90 -7.84 -3.77
CA ARG A 409 8.01 -6.55 -3.06
C ARG A 409 8.78 -5.52 -3.87
N THR A 410 8.62 -4.25 -3.53
CA THR A 410 9.29 -3.12 -4.17
C THR A 410 10.81 -3.30 -4.20
N GLY A 411 11.43 -3.74 -3.09
CA GLY A 411 12.87 -4.00 -3.04
C GLY A 411 13.35 -5.05 -4.06
N THR A 412 12.55 -6.10 -4.26
CA THR A 412 12.83 -7.16 -5.26
C THR A 412 12.66 -6.63 -6.67
N LEU A 413 11.56 -5.93 -6.96
CA LEU A 413 11.31 -5.32 -8.28
C LEU A 413 12.42 -4.32 -8.64
N ARG A 414 12.83 -3.49 -7.68
CA ARG A 414 13.93 -2.55 -7.84
C ARG A 414 15.22 -3.28 -8.21
N ARG A 415 15.61 -4.29 -7.42
CA ARG A 415 16.84 -5.06 -7.66
C ARG A 415 16.85 -5.78 -9.00
N HIS A 416 15.72 -6.39 -9.38
CA HIS A 416 15.67 -7.28 -10.54
C HIS A 416 15.45 -6.53 -11.87
N LEU A 417 14.60 -5.50 -11.83
CA LEU A 417 14.07 -4.85 -13.03
C LEU A 417 14.52 -3.39 -13.18
N ILE A 418 14.87 -2.69 -12.10
CA ILE A 418 15.19 -1.24 -12.11
C ILE A 418 16.68 -0.97 -12.08
N THR A 419 17.36 -1.43 -11.03
CA THR A 419 18.78 -1.19 -10.74
C THR A 419 19.66 -2.11 -11.58
N ILE A 420 19.55 -1.96 -12.89
CA ILE A 420 20.35 -2.66 -13.88
C ILE A 420 21.25 -1.62 -14.55
N PRO A 421 22.58 -1.80 -14.53
CA PRO A 421 23.46 -0.88 -15.21
C PRO A 421 23.29 -1.00 -16.73
N ALA A 422 23.49 0.08 -17.45
CA ALA A 422 23.57 0.05 -18.90
C ALA A 422 24.56 1.07 -19.42
N ARG A 423 25.25 0.71 -20.50
CA ARG A 423 25.97 1.66 -21.35
C ARG A 423 25.07 2.13 -22.48
N ILE A 424 24.94 3.43 -22.64
CA ILE A 424 24.15 4.06 -23.70
C ILE A 424 25.01 4.18 -24.95
N ILE A 425 24.57 3.53 -26.03
CA ILE A 425 25.11 3.72 -27.37
C ILE A 425 24.11 4.52 -28.17
N ARG A 426 24.55 5.63 -28.77
CA ARG A 426 23.73 6.46 -29.66
C ARG A 426 24.27 6.37 -31.08
N THR A 427 23.41 5.97 -32.02
CA THR A 427 23.70 5.99 -33.45
C THR A 427 22.59 6.72 -34.19
N ALA A 428 22.90 7.89 -34.76
CA ALA A 428 21.92 8.77 -35.40
C ALA A 428 20.67 9.02 -34.52
N ARG A 429 19.50 8.51 -34.94
CA ARG A 429 18.21 8.63 -34.25
C ARG A 429 17.86 7.45 -33.35
N ARG A 430 18.79 6.50 -33.14
CA ARG A 430 18.57 5.31 -32.30
C ARG A 430 19.43 5.35 -31.05
N ILE A 431 18.82 4.96 -29.93
CA ILE A 431 19.50 4.73 -28.65
C ILE A 431 19.42 3.22 -28.38
N THR A 432 20.57 2.63 -28.06
CA THR A 432 20.69 1.23 -27.65
C THR A 432 21.26 1.19 -26.23
N LEU A 433 20.55 0.55 -25.31
CA LEU A 433 21.07 0.23 -23.99
C LEU A 433 21.82 -1.09 -24.06
N ARG A 434 23.10 -1.11 -23.68
CA ARG A 434 23.89 -2.32 -23.52
C ARG A 434 23.89 -2.71 -22.05
N LEU A 435 23.11 -3.72 -21.71
CA LEU A 435 22.97 -4.27 -20.36
C LEU A 435 23.99 -5.42 -20.14
N PRO A 436 24.28 -5.81 -18.89
CA PRO A 436 25.16 -6.93 -18.57
C PRO A 436 24.72 -8.24 -19.23
N THR A 437 25.70 -9.02 -19.69
CA THR A 437 25.48 -10.43 -20.04
C THR A 437 25.16 -11.24 -18.78
N ASN A 438 24.42 -12.34 -18.92
CA ASN A 438 24.07 -13.24 -17.81
C ASN A 438 23.32 -12.55 -16.66
N TRP A 439 22.53 -11.51 -16.96
CA TRP A 439 21.64 -10.92 -15.96
C TRP A 439 20.58 -11.95 -15.54
N PRO A 440 20.46 -12.32 -14.24
CA PRO A 440 19.58 -13.41 -13.83
C PRO A 440 18.10 -13.24 -14.20
N TRP A 441 17.65 -11.99 -14.36
CA TRP A 441 16.26 -11.64 -14.67
C TRP A 441 16.09 -11.04 -16.07
N GLN A 442 17.01 -11.34 -17.00
CA GLN A 442 16.99 -10.81 -18.37
C GLN A 442 15.63 -10.98 -19.04
N ALA A 443 15.03 -12.19 -18.97
CA ALA A 443 13.75 -12.47 -19.60
C ALA A 443 12.62 -11.60 -19.04
N SER A 444 12.57 -11.40 -17.72
CA SER A 444 11.56 -10.54 -17.09
C SER A 444 11.75 -9.06 -17.44
N TYR A 445 13.00 -8.59 -17.51
CA TYR A 445 13.28 -7.23 -18.00
C TYR A 445 12.84 -7.04 -19.45
N GLN A 446 13.15 -8.00 -20.33
CA GLN A 446 12.76 -7.97 -21.74
C GLN A 446 11.24 -8.01 -21.92
N GLY A 447 10.53 -8.80 -21.10
CA GLY A 447 9.07 -8.83 -21.07
C GLY A 447 8.47 -7.46 -20.73
N LEU A 448 8.93 -6.85 -19.64
CA LEU A 448 8.53 -5.50 -19.25
C LEU A 448 8.86 -4.45 -20.33
N PHE A 449 10.08 -4.50 -20.89
CA PHE A 449 10.51 -3.59 -21.93
C PHE A 449 9.62 -3.71 -23.18
N THR A 450 9.37 -4.93 -23.64
CA THR A 450 8.53 -5.17 -24.82
C THR A 450 7.11 -4.69 -24.60
N ALA A 451 6.49 -5.03 -23.46
CA ALA A 451 5.11 -4.66 -23.13
C ALA A 451 4.87 -3.14 -23.02
N THR A 452 5.91 -2.38 -22.69
CA THR A 452 5.84 -0.92 -22.54
C THR A 452 6.23 -0.15 -23.81
N HIS A 453 6.89 -0.81 -24.77
CA HIS A 453 7.34 -0.18 -26.02
C HIS A 453 6.56 -0.63 -27.26
N THR A 454 5.70 -1.64 -27.16
CA THR A 454 4.70 -1.94 -28.20
C THR A 454 3.65 -0.83 -28.25
N ARG A 455 3.53 -0.17 -29.40
CA ARG A 455 2.39 0.73 -29.68
C ARG A 455 1.12 -0.08 -29.52
N THR A 456 0.21 0.37 -28.66
CA THR A 456 -1.16 -0.13 -28.67
C THR A 456 -1.74 0.14 -30.07
N PRO A 457 -2.38 -0.84 -30.71
CA PRO A 457 -3.03 -0.63 -32.00
C PRO A 457 -4.04 0.53 -31.97
#